data_AF-A0A819TVX6-F1
#
_entry.id   AF-A0A819TVX6-F1
#
_cell.length_a   1.000
_cell.length_b   1.000
_cell.length_c   1.000
_cell.angle_alpha   90.00
_cell.angle_beta   90.00
_cell.angle_gamma   90.00
#
_symmetry.space_group_name_H-M   'P 1'
#
loop_
_entity.id
_entity.type
_entity.pdbx_description
1 polymer ?
#
loop_
_entity_poly.entity_id
_entity_poly.type
_entity_poly.pdbx_seq_one_letter_code
_entity_poly.pdbx_strand_id
1 'polypeptide(L)'
;MPLYIVGLLNVSCFVIWRDAKLTNEANVSMFEDMKQRYAFNIYGTQTSIEALNILNIKLMNNDHMKCVVVTNGADDGEDFVKQCRSIRSSLPIVVFCKNKTYHQQWSTKLPNPKINVTSSPEEVFDFITNTLQK
;
A
#
# COMPACT_ATOMS: atom_id res chain seq x y z
N MET A 1 33.41 -27.43 -6.42
CA MET A 1 32.23 -27.01 -5.63
C MET A 1 31.72 -25.70 -6.20
N PRO A 2 30.43 -25.56 -6.52
CA PRO A 2 29.87 -24.26 -6.88
C PRO A 2 29.89 -23.33 -5.66
N LEU A 3 30.37 -22.10 -5.85
CA LEU A 3 30.34 -21.04 -4.86
C LEU A 3 29.07 -20.22 -5.10
N TYR A 4 28.19 -20.14 -4.12
CA TYR A 4 27.02 -19.26 -4.17
C TYR A 4 27.29 -18.04 -3.31
N ILE A 5 27.07 -16.86 -3.88
CA ILE A 5 27.13 -15.59 -3.16
C ILE A 5 25.69 -15.09 -3.03
N VAL A 6 25.23 -14.94 -1.80
CA VAL A 6 23.92 -14.33 -1.51
C VAL A 6 24.17 -12.88 -1.07
N GLY A 7 23.73 -11.94 -1.89
CA GLY A 7 23.71 -10.52 -1.53
C GLY A 7 22.42 -10.19 -0.79
N LEU A 8 22.53 -9.63 0.42
CA LEU A 8 21.40 -9.08 1.16
C LEU A 8 21.38 -7.57 0.97
N LEU A 9 20.27 -7.05 0.41
CA LEU A 9 20.03 -5.62 0.32
C LEU A 9 19.11 -5.19 1.47
N ASN A 10 19.51 -4.16 2.19
CA ASN A 10 18.65 -3.56 3.20
C ASN A 10 17.56 -2.74 2.50
N VAL A 11 16.31 -3.12 2.72
CA VAL A 11 15.15 -2.45 2.14
C VAL A 11 14.49 -1.61 3.24
N SER A 12 14.50 -0.29 3.08
CA SER A 12 13.95 0.67 4.05
C SER A 12 12.53 1.14 3.72
N CYS A 13 11.94 0.62 2.64
CA CYS A 13 10.58 0.95 2.25
C CYS A 13 9.82 -0.24 1.67
N PHE A 14 8.50 -0.20 1.79
CA PHE A 14 7.65 -1.19 1.12
C PHE A 14 6.28 -0.60 0.78
N VAL A 15 5.57 -1.27 -0.12
CA VAL A 15 4.17 -0.98 -0.42
C VAL A 15 3.33 -2.17 0.03
N ILE A 16 2.17 -1.88 0.60
CA ILE A 16 1.14 -2.88 0.80
C ILE A 16 -0.09 -2.53 -0.01
N TRP A 17 -0.58 -3.48 -0.79
CA TRP A 17 -1.79 -3.36 -1.57
C TRP A 17 -2.82 -4.34 -1.04
N ARG A 18 -3.86 -3.83 -0.39
CA ARG A 18 -5.05 -4.61 0.00
C ARG A 18 -6.15 -4.44 -1.04
N ASP A 19 -6.54 -5.51 -1.71
CA ASP A 19 -7.70 -5.52 -2.61
C ASP A 19 -8.34 -6.91 -2.61
N ALA A 20 -9.59 -7.01 -2.20
CA ALA A 20 -10.34 -8.26 -2.18
C ALA A 20 -10.41 -8.95 -3.57
N LYS A 21 -10.27 -8.17 -4.65
CA LYS A 21 -10.26 -8.63 -6.04
C LYS A 21 -8.89 -8.44 -6.69
N LEU A 22 -7.80 -8.53 -5.93
CA LEU A 22 -6.44 -8.40 -6.46
C LEU A 22 -6.14 -9.38 -7.60
N THR A 23 -6.78 -10.55 -7.63
CA THR A 23 -6.63 -11.58 -8.67
C THR A 23 -7.35 -11.27 -9.99
N ASN A 24 -8.11 -10.17 -10.06
CA ASN A 24 -8.68 -9.72 -11.31
C ASN A 24 -7.57 -9.29 -12.28
N GLU A 25 -7.69 -9.64 -13.56
CA GLU A 25 -6.65 -9.44 -14.59
C GLU A 25 -6.10 -8.00 -14.63
N ALA A 26 -6.99 -7.00 -14.55
CA ALA A 26 -6.59 -5.60 -14.52
C ALA A 26 -5.74 -5.22 -13.28
N ASN A 27 -6.07 -5.79 -12.12
CA ASN A 27 -5.33 -5.56 -10.88
C ASN A 27 -3.99 -6.32 -10.88
N VAL A 28 -3.98 -7.54 -11.43
CA VAL A 28 -2.75 -8.34 -11.59
C VAL A 28 -1.75 -7.62 -12.48
N SER A 29 -2.18 -7.10 -13.64
CA SER A 29 -1.30 -6.34 -14.53
C SER A 29 -0.65 -5.16 -13.80
N MET A 30 -1.44 -4.34 -13.11
CA MET A 30 -0.94 -3.18 -12.39
C MET A 30 -0.01 -3.57 -11.22
N PHE A 31 -0.30 -4.67 -10.52
CA PHE A 31 0.54 -5.18 -9.44
C PHE A 31 1.90 -5.68 -9.95
N GLU A 32 1.93 -6.38 -11.08
CA GLU A 32 3.18 -6.81 -11.71
C GLU A 32 3.98 -5.62 -12.27
N ASP A 33 3.31 -4.62 -12.86
CA ASP A 33 3.95 -3.38 -13.29
C ASP A 33 4.62 -2.66 -12.12
N MET A 34 3.97 -2.63 -10.95
CA MET A 34 4.58 -2.09 -9.73
C MET A 34 5.84 -2.85 -9.32
N LYS A 35 5.80 -4.19 -9.33
CA LYS A 35 6.97 -5.01 -8.97
C LYS A 35 8.14 -4.82 -9.93
N GLN A 36 7.87 -4.65 -11.22
CA GLN A 36 8.91 -4.42 -12.23
C GLN A 36 9.52 -3.02 -12.11
N ARG A 37 8.70 -2.02 -11.78
CA ARG A 37 9.13 -0.62 -11.71
C ARG A 37 9.91 -0.27 -10.45
N TYR A 38 9.66 -0.97 -9.33
CA TYR A 38 10.22 -0.61 -8.04
C TYR A 38 11.16 -1.69 -7.48
N ALA A 39 12.31 -1.26 -6.98
CA ALA A 39 13.32 -2.12 -6.35
C ALA A 39 13.06 -2.38 -4.85
N PHE A 40 11.81 -2.27 -4.39
CA PHE A 40 11.42 -2.52 -3.00
C PHE A 40 10.27 -3.52 -2.92
N ASN A 41 10.00 -4.03 -1.72
CA ASN A 41 8.99 -5.05 -1.52
C ASN A 41 7.57 -4.50 -1.73
N ILE A 42 6.76 -5.24 -2.47
CA ILE A 42 5.35 -4.95 -2.69
C ILE A 42 4.54 -6.17 -2.26
N TYR A 43 3.70 -5.99 -1.24
CA TYR A 43 2.88 -7.04 -0.67
C TYR A 43 1.44 -6.87 -1.12
N GLY A 44 0.93 -7.83 -1.90
CA GLY A 44 -0.48 -7.88 -2.28
C GLY A 44 -1.25 -8.80 -1.33
N THR A 45 -2.36 -8.33 -0.77
CA THR A 45 -3.25 -9.15 0.07
C THR A 45 -4.71 -8.96 -0.35
N GLN A 46 -5.52 -10.00 -0.12
CA GLN A 46 -6.95 -9.94 -0.37
C GLN A 46 -7.74 -9.57 0.88
N THR A 47 -7.18 -9.84 2.06
CA THR A 47 -7.84 -9.58 3.34
C THR A 47 -7.17 -8.44 4.10
N SER A 48 -7.98 -7.71 4.86
CA SER A 48 -7.51 -6.65 5.76
C SER A 48 -6.68 -7.23 6.91
N ILE A 49 -7.02 -8.42 7.41
CA ILE A 49 -6.30 -9.09 8.50
C ILE A 49 -4.85 -9.39 8.08
N GLU A 50 -4.64 -9.99 6.90
CA GLU A 50 -3.29 -10.24 6.39
C GLU A 50 -2.51 -8.95 6.18
N ALA A 51 -3.16 -7.92 5.62
CA ALA A 51 -2.52 -6.62 5.41
C ALA A 51 -2.04 -5.99 6.72
N LEU A 52 -2.91 -5.97 7.73
CA LEU A 52 -2.61 -5.41 9.04
C LEU A 52 -1.53 -6.21 9.77
N ASN A 53 -1.50 -7.54 9.62
CA ASN A 53 -0.44 -8.37 10.17
C ASN A 53 0.93 -8.04 9.56
N ILE A 54 1.01 -7.88 8.24
CA ILE A 54 2.25 -7.46 7.57
C ILE A 54 2.68 -6.08 8.05
N LEU A 55 1.75 -5.12 8.12
CA LEU A 55 2.02 -3.77 8.60
C LEU A 55 2.58 -3.78 10.02
N ASN A 56 1.94 -4.52 10.94
CA ASN A 56 2.40 -4.64 12.32
C ASN A 56 3.81 -5.23 12.38
N ILE A 57 4.06 -6.36 11.72
CA ILE A 57 5.38 -7.01 11.74
C ILE A 57 6.48 -6.08 11.20
N LYS A 58 6.19 -5.34 10.11
CA LYS A 58 7.19 -4.51 9.42
C LYS A 58 7.42 -3.15 10.07
N LEU A 59 6.40 -2.57 10.71
CA LEU A 59 6.47 -1.22 11.28
C LEU A 59 6.74 -1.21 12.78
N MET A 60 6.29 -2.22 13.54
CA MET A 60 6.40 -2.23 15.01
C MET A 60 7.84 -2.14 15.53
N ASN A 61 8.81 -2.69 14.80
CA ASN A 61 10.22 -2.72 15.21
C ASN A 61 11.12 -1.81 14.36
N ASN A 62 10.55 -0.99 13.47
CA ASN A 62 11.34 -0.19 12.55
C ASN A 62 10.67 1.16 12.22
N ASP A 63 10.95 2.15 13.07
CA ASP A 63 10.42 3.51 12.93
C ASP A 63 10.86 4.19 11.62
N HIS A 64 12.00 3.77 11.06
CA HIS A 64 12.53 4.31 9.80
C HIS A 64 11.94 3.64 8.56
N MET A 65 11.17 2.55 8.71
CA MET A 65 10.56 1.85 7.60
C MET A 65 9.46 2.70 6.96
N LYS A 66 9.70 3.19 5.74
CA LYS A 66 8.68 3.92 4.98
C LYS A 66 7.67 2.91 4.40
N CYS A 67 6.39 3.24 4.47
CA CYS A 67 5.34 2.36 3.94
C CYS A 67 4.25 3.19 3.28
N VAL A 68 3.80 2.78 2.10
CA VAL A 68 2.60 3.27 1.44
C VAL A 68 1.55 2.17 1.41
N VAL A 69 0.32 2.53 1.77
CA VAL A 69 -0.85 1.63 1.69
C VAL A 69 -1.66 1.98 0.44
N VAL A 70 -1.91 0.98 -0.38
CA VAL A 70 -2.82 1.01 -1.53
C VAL A 70 -4.04 0.16 -1.18
N THR A 71 -5.25 0.67 -1.41
CA THR A 71 -6.48 -0.09 -1.21
C THR A 71 -7.54 0.27 -2.23
N ASN A 72 -8.44 -0.64 -2.55
CA ASN A 72 -9.61 -0.32 -3.38
C ASN A 72 -10.76 0.35 -2.59
N GLY A 73 -10.64 0.39 -1.26
CA GLY A 73 -11.65 0.95 -0.36
C GLY A 73 -12.96 0.15 -0.26
N ALA A 74 -13.08 -1.00 -0.95
CA ALA A 74 -14.28 -1.83 -0.96
C ALA A 74 -14.38 -2.71 0.29
N ASP A 75 -15.60 -3.21 0.54
CA ASP A 75 -15.98 -4.06 1.67
C ASP A 75 -15.80 -3.34 3.02
N ASP A 76 -14.66 -3.53 3.67
CA ASP A 76 -14.27 -2.97 4.96
C ASP A 76 -13.16 -1.90 4.82
N GLY A 77 -13.03 -1.29 3.63
CA GLY A 77 -11.93 -0.39 3.30
C GLY A 77 -11.78 0.82 4.23
N GLU A 78 -12.89 1.42 4.69
CA GLU A 78 -12.82 2.52 5.66
C GLU A 78 -12.24 2.05 7.01
N ASP A 79 -12.71 0.91 7.52
CA ASP A 79 -12.25 0.35 8.79
C ASP A 79 -10.81 -0.16 8.69
N PHE A 80 -10.42 -0.71 7.54
CA PHE A 80 -9.03 -1.04 7.25
C PHE A 80 -8.12 0.19 7.32
N VAL A 81 -8.54 1.31 6.69
CA VAL A 81 -7.79 2.57 6.73
C VAL A 81 -7.68 3.12 8.15
N LYS A 82 -8.75 3.07 8.94
CA LYS A 82 -8.72 3.46 10.36
C LYS A 82 -7.74 2.59 11.15
N GLN A 83 -7.75 1.29 10.95
CA GLN A 83 -6.82 0.37 11.62
C GLN A 83 -5.36 0.62 11.19
N CYS A 84 -5.10 0.90 9.91
CA CYS A 84 -3.77 1.33 9.45
C CYS A 84 -3.32 2.58 10.21
N ARG A 85 -4.20 3.58 10.34
CA ARG A 85 -3.91 4.82 11.11
C ARG A 85 -3.64 4.55 12.58
N SER A 86 -4.29 3.55 13.19
CA SER A 86 -4.02 3.13 14.57
C SER A 86 -2.63 2.51 14.72
N ILE A 87 -2.13 1.78 13.71
CA ILE A 87 -0.76 1.24 13.71
C ILE A 87 0.26 2.38 13.62
N ARG A 88 0.08 3.28 12.64
CA ARG A 88 0.91 4.46 12.49
C ARG A 88 0.12 5.60 11.89
N SER A 89 -0.10 6.64 12.69
CA SER A 89 -0.95 7.78 12.34
C SER A 89 -0.47 8.52 11.10
N SER A 90 0.83 8.50 10.79
CA SER A 90 1.44 9.18 9.63
C SER A 90 1.41 8.39 8.32
N LEU A 91 0.79 7.20 8.26
CA LEU A 91 0.85 6.36 7.07
C LEU A 91 0.29 7.03 5.80
N PRO A 92 1.05 7.16 4.71
CA PRO A 92 0.50 7.59 3.44
C PRO A 92 -0.40 6.50 2.83
N ILE A 93 -1.63 6.87 2.47
CA ILE A 93 -2.65 5.95 1.98
C ILE A 93 -3.24 6.50 0.68
N VAL A 94 -3.33 5.64 -0.32
CA VAL A 94 -4.04 5.89 -1.58
C VAL A 94 -5.15 4.86 -1.77
N VAL A 95 -6.35 5.35 -2.06
CA VAL A 95 -7.52 4.56 -2.42
C VAL A 95 -7.66 4.57 -3.93
N PHE A 96 -7.40 3.43 -4.57
CA PHE A 96 -7.50 3.22 -6.01
C PHE A 96 -8.85 2.58 -6.37
N CYS A 97 -9.80 3.38 -6.85
CA CYS A 97 -11.18 2.94 -7.04
C CYS A 97 -11.85 3.65 -8.24
N LYS A 98 -12.86 3.00 -8.84
CA LYS A 98 -13.67 3.64 -9.89
C LYS A 98 -14.62 4.70 -9.32
N ASN A 99 -15.24 4.43 -8.17
CA ASN A 99 -16.21 5.35 -7.55
C ASN A 99 -15.52 6.30 -6.55
N LYS A 100 -14.81 7.29 -7.07
CA LYS A 100 -14.08 8.27 -6.24
C LYS A 100 -14.98 8.99 -5.23
N THR A 101 -16.16 9.43 -5.65
CA THR A 101 -17.07 10.24 -4.84
C THR A 101 -17.46 9.52 -3.54
N TYR A 102 -17.80 8.23 -3.63
CA TYR A 102 -18.14 7.43 -2.46
C TYR A 102 -16.97 7.35 -1.47
N HIS A 103 -15.76 7.07 -1.94
CA HIS A 103 -14.62 6.93 -1.03
C HIS A 103 -14.11 8.27 -0.48
N GLN A 104 -14.29 9.37 -1.21
CA GLN A 104 -13.97 10.71 -0.75
C GLN A 104 -14.85 11.17 0.43
N GLN A 105 -16.11 10.73 0.50
CA GLN A 105 -17.04 11.13 1.57
C GLN A 105 -16.56 10.71 2.96
N TRP A 106 -15.94 9.53 3.09
CA TRP A 106 -15.38 9.09 4.37
C TRP A 106 -13.91 9.46 4.50
N SER A 107 -13.12 9.46 3.41
CA SER A 107 -11.68 9.73 3.50
C SER A 107 -11.38 11.16 3.97
N THR A 108 -12.24 12.12 3.63
CA THR A 108 -12.10 13.53 4.04
C THR A 108 -12.43 13.78 5.51
N LYS A 109 -13.14 12.86 6.17
CA LYS A 109 -13.47 12.94 7.60
C LYS A 109 -12.36 12.39 8.49
N LEU A 110 -11.40 11.68 7.92
CA LEU A 110 -10.29 11.07 8.66
C LEU A 110 -9.15 12.08 8.90
N PRO A 111 -8.48 12.00 10.05
CA PRO A 111 -7.41 12.93 10.41
C PRO A 111 -6.19 12.76 9.50
N ASN A 112 -5.37 13.82 9.44
CA ASN A 112 -4.16 13.88 8.63
C ASN A 112 -3.17 12.74 8.92
N PRO A 113 -2.33 12.35 7.93
CA PRO A 113 -2.26 12.89 6.56
C PRO A 113 -3.45 12.50 5.66
N LYS A 114 -3.74 13.39 4.71
CA LYS A 114 -4.84 13.25 3.74
C LYS A 114 -4.69 11.95 2.94
N ILE A 115 -5.79 11.21 2.85
CA ILE A 115 -5.90 10.00 2.02
C ILE A 115 -6.12 10.45 0.57
N ASN A 116 -5.28 9.99 -0.35
CA ASN A 116 -5.49 10.27 -1.77
C ASN A 116 -6.52 9.29 -2.34
N VAL A 117 -7.50 9.77 -3.11
CA VAL A 117 -8.52 8.90 -3.73
C VAL A 117 -8.47 9.12 -5.23
N THR A 118 -8.13 8.06 -5.97
CA THR A 118 -7.89 8.13 -7.41
C THR A 118 -8.50 6.95 -8.15
N SER A 119 -8.77 7.16 -9.43
CA SER A 119 -9.16 6.12 -10.39
C SER A 119 -8.09 5.91 -11.46
N SER A 120 -6.95 6.60 -11.35
CA SER A 120 -5.85 6.54 -12.31
C SER A 120 -4.70 5.70 -11.76
N PRO A 121 -4.26 4.65 -12.47
CA PRO A 121 -3.04 3.91 -12.11
C PRO A 121 -1.81 4.82 -12.01
N GLU A 122 -1.66 5.78 -12.93
CA GLU A 122 -0.52 6.71 -12.97
C GLU A 122 -0.44 7.54 -11.68
N GLU A 123 -1.57 8.04 -11.19
CA GLU A 123 -1.62 8.78 -9.92
C GLU A 123 -1.21 7.91 -8.72
N VAL A 124 -1.44 6.60 -8.77
CA VAL A 124 -0.95 5.66 -7.74
C VAL A 124 0.56 5.53 -7.81
N PHE A 125 1.13 5.37 -9.00
CA PHE A 125 2.58 5.31 -9.18
C PHE A 125 3.26 6.61 -8.73
N ASP A 126 2.71 7.76 -9.12
CA ASP A 126 3.22 9.07 -8.71
C ASP A 126 3.13 9.26 -7.20
N PHE A 127 2.02 8.83 -6.58
CA PHE A 127 1.86 8.87 -5.13
C PHE A 127 2.93 8.02 -4.42
N ILE A 128 3.18 6.80 -4.89
CA ILE A 128 4.20 5.91 -4.32
C ILE A 128 5.60 6.53 -4.47
N THR A 129 5.94 6.99 -5.67
CA THR A 129 7.26 7.58 -5.98
C THR A 129 7.51 8.83 -5.12
N ASN A 130 6.56 9.76 -5.10
CA ASN A 130 6.67 11.02 -4.34
C ASN A 130 6.73 10.80 -2.82
N THR A 131 6.32 9.63 -2.34
CA THR A 131 6.27 9.32 -0.91
C THR A 131 7.47 8.52 -0.44
N LEU A 132 7.92 7.54 -1.22
CA LEU A 132 8.97 6.61 -0.81
C LEU A 132 10.36 6.99 -1.31
N GLN A 133 10.46 7.73 -2.42
CA GLN A 133 11.74 8.07 -3.07
C GLN A 133 12.19 9.52 -2.84
N LYS A 134 11.45 10.30 -2.04
CA LYS A 134 11.95 11.55 -1.45
C LYS A 134 12.78 11.26 -0.21
#